data_AF-A0A3M6KGM8-F1
#
_entry.id   AF-A0A3M6KGM8-F1
#
_cell.length_a   1.000
_cell.length_b   1.000
_cell.length_c   1.000
_cell.angle_alpha   90.00
_cell.angle_beta   90.00
_cell.angle_gamma   90.00
#
_symmetry.space_group_name_H-M   'P 1'
#
loop_
_entity.id
_entity.type
_entity.pdbx_description
1 polymer ?
#
loop_
_entity_poly.entity_id
_entity_poly.type
_entity_poly.pdbx_seq_one_letter_code
_entity_poly.pdbx_strand_id
1 'polypeptide(L)' 'MTFEIKNKIQKLLNSEAINYLETSERLIFKNILERDAISQMEHDNLERIFRKYAKYLKN' A
#
# COMPACT_ATOMS: atom_id res chain seq x y z
N MET A 1 -0.59 -2.43 14.77
CA MET A 1 0.40 -2.36 13.67
C MET A 1 -0.31 -2.03 12.35
N THR A 2 -1.17 -1.00 12.35
CA THR A 2 -2.07 -0.70 11.21
C THR A 2 -1.90 0.74 10.72
N PHE A 3 -1.54 1.67 11.60
CA PHE A 3 -1.40 3.10 11.27
C PHE A 3 -0.29 3.39 10.25
N GLU A 4 0.90 2.82 10.43
CA GLU A 4 2.02 3.04 9.51
C GLU A 4 1.76 2.49 8.11
N ILE A 5 1.11 1.33 8.02
CA ILE A 5 0.72 0.70 6.76
C ILE A 5 -0.29 1.59 6.03
N LYS A 6 -1.37 1.99 6.73
CA LYS A 6 -2.38 2.89 6.15
C LYS A 6 -1.76 4.22 5.71
N ASN A 7 -0.82 4.77 6.47
CA ASN A 7 -0.09 6.00 6.10
C ASN A 7 0.76 5.81 4.82
N LYS A 8 1.51 4.71 4.70
CA LYS A 8 2.28 4.41 3.48
C LYS A 8 1.36 4.24 2.26
N ILE A 9 0.23 3.55 2.42
CA ILE A 9 -0.77 3.42 1.36
C ILE A 9 -1.27 4.80 0.93
N GLN A 10 -1.64 5.66 1.88
CA GLN A 10 -2.10 7.01 1.60
C GLN A 10 -1.03 7.88 0.92
N LYS A 11 0.25 7.76 1.33
CA LYS A 11 1.36 8.43 0.63
C LYS A 11 1.44 8.02 -0.84
N LEU A 12 1.31 6.73 -1.13
CA LEU A 12 1.32 6.24 -2.52
C LEU A 12 0.12 6.74 -3.31
N LEU A 13 -1.09 6.65 -2.74
CA LEU A 13 -2.33 7.11 -3.37
C LEU A 13 -2.33 8.62 -3.65
N ASN A 14 -1.65 9.41 -2.83
CA ASN A 14 -1.53 10.87 -2.99
C ASN A 14 -0.25 11.31 -3.72
N SER A 15 0.46 10.39 -4.37
CA SER A 15 1.68 10.67 -5.13
C SER A 15 1.50 10.27 -6.60
N GLU A 16 2.49 10.60 -7.44
CA GLU A 16 2.54 10.16 -8.84
C GLU A 16 2.52 8.62 -9.00
N ALA A 17 2.83 7.86 -7.94
CA ALA A 17 2.70 6.41 -7.93
C ALA A 17 1.30 5.94 -8.36
N ILE A 18 0.25 6.72 -8.06
CA ILE A 18 -1.12 6.37 -8.42
C ILE A 18 -1.31 6.15 -9.92
N ASN A 19 -0.48 6.72 -10.78
CA ASN A 19 -0.57 6.50 -12.23
C ASN A 19 0.04 5.16 -12.67
N TYR A 20 0.81 4.51 -11.80
CA TYR A 20 1.56 3.29 -12.08
C TYR A 20 1.09 2.09 -11.27
N LEU A 21 0.14 2.27 -10.33
CA LEU A 21 -0.44 1.17 -9.58
C LEU A 21 -1.26 0.26 -10.48
N GLU A 22 -0.95 -1.03 -10.45
CA GLU A 22 -1.74 -2.07 -11.11
C GLU A 22 -3.11 -2.22 -10.43
N THR A 23 -4.11 -2.67 -11.18
CA THR A 23 -5.48 -2.87 -10.65
C THR A 23 -5.50 -3.78 -9.41
N SER A 24 -4.68 -4.84 -9.41
CA SER A 24 -4.52 -5.76 -8.29
C SER A 24 -3.99 -5.07 -7.04
N GLU A 25 -2.98 -4.20 -7.18
CA GLU A 25 -2.37 -3.46 -6.08
C GLU A 25 -3.36 -2.45 -5.47
N ARG A 26 -4.15 -1.77 -6.32
CA ARG A 26 -5.22 -0.89 -5.86
C ARG A 26 -6.29 -1.63 -5.08
N LEU A 27 -6.66 -2.82 -5.52
CA LEU A 27 -7.64 -3.66 -4.82
C LEU A 27 -7.11 -4.09 -3.45
N ILE A 28 -5.84 -4.47 -3.37
CA ILE A 28 -5.17 -4.77 -2.10
C ILE A 28 -5.23 -3.54 -1.18
N PHE A 29 -4.85 -2.36 -1.67
CA PHE A 29 -4.91 -1.12 -0.86
C PHE A 29 -6.31 -0.82 -0.35
N LYS A 30 -7.33 -0.93 -1.20
CA LYS A 30 -8.74 -0.74 -0.81
C LYS A 30 -9.13 -1.70 0.32
N ASN A 31 -8.87 -2.99 0.14
CA ASN A 31 -9.20 -4.02 1.11
C ASN A 31 -8.50 -3.78 2.46
N ILE A 32 -7.23 -3.34 2.46
CA ILE A 32 -6.47 -3.05 3.67
C ILE A 32 -7.00 -1.79 4.39
N LEU A 33 -7.41 -0.77 3.65
CA LEU A 33 -7.92 0.47 4.23
C LEU A 33 -9.27 0.26 4.92
N GLU A 34 -10.12 -0.60 4.36
CA GLU A 34 -11.47 -0.94 4.86
C GLU A 34 -11.47 -1.96 6.02
N ARG A 35 -10.33 -2.61 6.30
CA ARG A 35 -10.21 -3.64 7.35
C ARG A 35 -9.37 -3.15 8.54
N ASP A 36 -9.64 -3.72 9.72
CA ASP A 36 -8.90 -3.44 10.96
C ASP A 36 -7.71 -4.38 11.19
N ALA A 37 -7.76 -5.58 10.61
CA ALA A 37 -6.74 -6.60 10.68
C ALA A 37 -6.33 -7.06 9.29
N ILE A 38 -5.05 -7.41 9.15
CA ILE A 38 -4.44 -7.92 7.93
C ILE A 38 -3.79 -9.26 8.24
N SER A 39 -3.91 -10.20 7.31
CA SER A 39 -3.21 -11.48 7.38
C SER A 39 -1.71 -11.32 7.09
N GLN A 40 -0.91 -12.33 7.44
CA GLN A 40 0.53 -12.32 7.11
C GLN A 40 0.76 -12.25 5.59
N MET A 41 -0.03 -12.98 4.80
CA MET A 41 0.06 -12.95 3.34
C MET A 41 -0.22 -11.54 2.78
N GLU A 42 -1.21 -10.85 3.32
CA GLU A 42 -1.51 -9.46 2.94
C GLU A 42 -0.37 -8.52 3.31
N HIS A 43 0.26 -8.73 4.47
CA HIS A 43 1.44 -7.99 4.89
C HIS A 43 2.61 -8.19 3.91
N ASP A 44 2.90 -9.43 3.52
CA ASP A 44 3.98 -9.75 2.58
C ASP A 44 3.72 -9.14 1.18
N ASN A 45 2.46 -9.17 0.73
CA ASN A 45 2.05 -8.52 -0.51
C ASN A 45 2.27 -7.00 -0.43
N LEU A 46 1.87 -6.37 0.66
CA LEU A 46 2.10 -4.94 0.88
C LEU A 46 3.58 -4.58 0.90
N GLU A 47 4.41 -5.40 1.53
CA GLU A 47 5.85 -5.16 1.58
C GLU A 47 6.46 -5.16 0.16
N ARG A 48 6.05 -6.12 -0.68
CA ARG A 48 6.47 -6.17 -2.09
C ARG A 48 6.03 -4.92 -2.86
N ILE A 49 4.79 -4.46 -2.65
CA ILE A 49 4.28 -3.23 -3.28
C ILE A 49 5.08 -2.02 -2.79
N PHE A 50 5.30 -1.89 -1.48
CA PHE A 50 6.08 -0.77 -0.93
C PHE A 50 7.52 -0.75 -1.44
N ARG A 51 8.16 -1.92 -1.62
CA ARG A 51 9.49 -2.02 -2.24
C ARG A 51 9.45 -1.56 -3.70
N LYS A 52 8.46 -1.97 -4.48
CA LYS A 52 8.27 -1.57 -5.89
C LYS A 52 8.11 -0.05 -6.04
N TYR A 53 7.37 0.59 -5.13
CA TYR A 53 7.09 2.03 -5.16
C TYR A 53 7.92 2.84 -4.14
N ALA A 54 9.02 2.29 -3.63
CA ALA A 54 9.80 2.88 -2.54
C ALA A 54 10.26 4.32 -2.82
N LYS A 55 10.54 4.66 -4.09
CA LYS A 55 10.95 6.01 -4.48
C LYS A 55 9.90 7.09 -4.16
N TYR A 56 8.62 6.73 -4.15
CA TYR A 56 7.51 7.63 -3.84
C TYR A 56 7.19 7.70 -2.34
N LEU A 57 7.75 6.79 -1.55
CA LEU A 57 7.64 6.77 -0.09
C LEU A 57 8.75 7.57 0.60
N LYS A 58 9.84 7.85 -0.13
CA LYS A 58 10.97 8.67 0.31
C LYS A 58 10.64 10.15 0.07
N ASN A 59 9.73 10.68 0.90
CA ASN A 59 9.52 12.10 1.19
C ASN A 59 9.17 12.21 2.67
#